data_AF-A0A925J2M5-F1
#
_entry.id   AF-A0A925J2M5-F1
#
_cell.length_a   1.000
_cell.length_b   1.000
_cell.length_c   1.000
_cell.angle_alpha   90.00
_cell.angle_beta   90.00
_cell.angle_gamma   90.00
#
_symmetry.space_group_name_H-M   'P 1'
#
loop_
_entity.id
_entity.type
_entity.pdbx_description
1 polymer ?
#
loop_
_entity_poly.entity_id
_entity_poly.type
_entity_poly.pdbx_seq_one_letter_code
_entity_poly.pdbx_strand_id
1 'polypeptide(L)' 'QGIKTLAPGLAATPVAPDGLIGAVDMELDPFVIGVQWHPEVFEMTDPHTRHVFRSFIETSARFGGK' A
#
# COMPACT_ATOMS: atom_id res chain seq x y z
N GLN A 1 -8.24 -12.95 -8.40
CA GLN A 1 -9.13 -11.79 -8.65
C GLN A 1 -8.33 -10.53 -8.38
N GLY A 2 -8.71 -9.38 -8.94
CA GLY A 2 -7.98 -8.13 -8.74
C GLY A 2 -8.78 -6.92 -9.23
N ILE A 3 -8.15 -5.75 -9.17
CA ILE A 3 -8.79 -4.48 -9.49
C ILE A 3 -9.03 -4.38 -11.00
N LYS A 4 -10.30 -4.28 -11.39
CA LYS A 4 -10.71 -4.06 -12.79
C LYS A 4 -10.77 -2.58 -13.16
N THR A 5 -11.27 -1.75 -12.25
CA THR A 5 -11.44 -0.31 -12.45
C THR A 5 -11.04 0.40 -11.16
N LEU A 6 -10.12 1.34 -11.28
CA LEU A 6 -9.65 2.14 -10.15
C LEU A 6 -10.57 3.35 -9.94
N ALA A 7 -10.87 3.68 -8.69
CA ALA A 7 -11.67 4.86 -8.37
C ALA A 7 -10.85 6.16 -8.59
N PRO A 8 -11.51 7.29 -8.92
CA PRO A 8 -10.82 8.58 -9.00
C PRO A 8 -10.08 8.93 -7.71
N GLY A 9 -8.89 9.51 -7.83
CA GLY A 9 -8.06 9.91 -6.70
C GLY A 9 -7.15 8.81 -6.15
N LEU A 10 -7.31 7.56 -6.58
CA LEU A 10 -6.32 6.50 -6.33
C LEU A 10 -5.29 6.46 -7.45
N ALA A 11 -4.03 6.27 -7.09
CA ALA A 11 -2.97 5.89 -8.00
C ALA A 11 -2.74 4.37 -7.91
N ALA A 12 -2.33 3.77 -9.02
CA ALA A 12 -2.02 2.34 -9.09
C ALA A 12 -0.55 2.14 -9.42
N THR A 13 0.09 1.23 -8.68
CA THR A 13 1.40 0.69 -9.03
C THR A 13 1.20 -0.73 -9.54
N PRO A 14 1.36 -0.98 -10.85
CA PRO A 14 1.39 -2.34 -11.38
C PRO A 14 2.68 -3.00 -10.90
N VAL A 15 2.55 -4.16 -10.25
CA VAL A 15 3.68 -4.93 -9.72
C VAL A 15 3.94 -6.18 -10.57
N ALA A 16 2.93 -6.64 -11.32
CA ALA A 16 3.01 -7.86 -12.11
C ALA A 16 3.23 -7.59 -13.61
N PRO A 17 3.99 -8.45 -14.32
CA PRO A 17 4.24 -8.30 -15.76
C PRO A 17 3.00 -8.37 -16.65
N ASP A 18 1.91 -8.93 -16.15
CA ASP A 18 0.61 -9.04 -16.83
C ASP A 18 -0.25 -7.78 -16.71
N GLY A 19 0.26 -6.74 -16.03
CA GLY A 19 -0.46 -5.48 -15.81
C GLY A 19 -1.44 -5.53 -14.64
N LEU A 20 -1.46 -6.61 -13.83
CA LEU A 20 -2.27 -6.66 -12.62
C LEU A 20 -1.78 -5.60 -11.62
N ILE A 21 -2.72 -4.79 -11.13
CA ILE A 21 -2.46 -3.78 -10.10
C ILE A 21 -2.07 -4.51 -8.80
N GLY A 22 -0.85 -4.26 -8.33
CA GLY A 22 -0.32 -4.88 -7.12
C GLY A 22 -0.44 -4.01 -5.90
N ALA A 23 -0.39 -2.69 -6.07
CA ALA A 23 -0.61 -1.72 -5.01
C ALA A 23 -1.42 -0.52 -5.50
N VAL A 24 -2.12 0.12 -4.57
CA VAL A 24 -2.82 1.38 -4.76
C VAL A 24 -2.55 2.30 -3.59
N ASP A 25 -2.51 3.59 -3.86
CA ASP A 25 -2.30 4.63 -2.86
C ASP A 25 -3.03 5.92 -3.24
N MET A 26 -3.03 6.90 -2.33
CA MET A 26 -3.60 8.23 -2.55
C MET A 26 -2.61 9.28 -2.07
N GLU A 27 -2.34 10.31 -2.88
CA GLU A 27 -1.40 11.38 -2.56
C GLU A 27 -1.88 12.36 -1.45
N LEU A 28 -3.08 12.17 -0.91
CA LEU A 28 -3.73 13.09 0.04
C LEU A 28 -3.90 12.46 1.43
N ASP A 29 -3.98 13.30 2.47
CA ASP A 29 -4.34 12.92 3.85
C ASP A 29 -5.83 12.48 3.88
N PRO A 30 -6.22 11.33 4.46
CA PRO A 30 -5.43 10.42 5.31
C PRO A 30 -4.46 9.50 4.55
N PHE A 31 -3.42 9.01 5.24
CA PHE A 31 -2.54 7.95 4.72
C PHE A 31 -3.34 6.73 4.27
N VAL A 32 -3.27 6.42 2.97
CA VAL A 32 -3.93 5.28 2.35
C VAL A 32 -2.94 4.52 1.48
N ILE A 33 -2.74 3.25 1.81
CA ILE A 33 -2.05 2.26 0.96
C ILE A 33 -2.86 0.97 1.00
N GLY A 34 -3.06 0.36 -0.16
CA GLY A 34 -3.62 -0.97 -0.31
C GLY A 34 -2.70 -1.83 -1.16
N VAL A 35 -2.49 -3.08 -0.75
CA VAL A 35 -1.64 -4.04 -1.47
C VAL A 35 -2.44 -5.31 -1.75
N GLN A 36 -2.21 -5.92 -2.92
CA GLN A 36 -2.92 -7.13 -3.33
C GLN A 36 -2.26 -8.41 -2.82
N TRP A 37 -0.94 -8.37 -2.58
CA TRP A 37 -0.22 -9.50 -1.99
C TRP A 37 -0.42 -9.55 -0.46
N HIS A 38 0.14 -10.59 0.17
CA HIS A 38 0.18 -10.76 1.62
C HIS A 38 1.48 -10.18 2.21
N PRO A 39 1.56 -8.87 2.54
CA PRO A 39 2.79 -8.27 3.06
C PRO A 39 3.23 -8.88 4.39
N GLU A 40 2.30 -9.38 5.19
CA GLU A 40 2.59 -10.01 6.48
C GLU A 40 3.46 -11.27 6.35
N VAL A 41 3.40 -11.95 5.20
CA VAL A 41 4.20 -13.16 4.95
C VAL A 41 5.67 -12.83 4.66
N PHE A 42 5.95 -11.64 4.13
CA PHE A 42 7.27 -11.25 3.64
C PHE A 42 7.94 -10.15 4.48
N GLU A 43 7.30 -9.64 5.52
CA GLU A 43 7.81 -8.53 6.35
C GLU A 43 9.25 -8.76 6.87
N MET A 44 9.54 -10.00 7.29
CA MET A 44 10.85 -10.38 7.81
C MET A 44 11.92 -10.59 6.74
N THR A 45 11.52 -10.88 5.50
CA THR A 45 12.42 -11.32 4.42
C THR A 45 12.56 -10.32 3.28
N ASP A 46 11.62 -9.39 3.13
CA ASP A 46 11.63 -8.33 2.13
C ASP A 46 11.60 -6.93 2.78
N PRO A 47 12.70 -6.15 2.68
CA PRO A 47 12.76 -4.79 3.20
C PRO A 47 11.71 -3.84 2.60
N HIS A 48 11.27 -4.06 1.36
CA HIS A 48 10.24 -3.23 0.74
C HIS A 48 8.88 -3.46 1.40
N THR A 49 8.52 -4.72 1.63
CA THR A 49 7.32 -5.09 2.36
C THR A 49 7.36 -4.55 3.81
N ARG A 50 8.51 -4.61 4.48
CA ARG A 50 8.67 -4.02 5.82
C ARG A 50 8.40 -2.52 5.85
N HIS A 51 8.76 -1.82 4.78
CA HIS A 51 8.53 -0.38 4.69
C HIS A 51 7.04 -0.02 4.72
N VAL A 52 6.16 -0.86 4.16
CA VAL A 52 4.70 -0.64 4.19
C VAL A 52 4.18 -0.57 5.64
N PHE A 53 4.53 -1.56 6.46
CA PHE A 53 4.13 -1.59 7.88
C PHE A 53 4.74 -0.44 8.67
N ARG A 54 6.02 -0.13 8.44
CA ARG A 54 6.70 0.98 9.10
C ARG A 54 5.99 2.30 8.82
N SER A 55 5.70 2.61 7.55
CA SER A 55 5.03 3.85 7.15
C SER A 55 3.62 3.97 7.73
N PHE A 56 2.89 2.85 7.82
CA PHE A 56 1.60 2.81 8.49
C PHE A 56 1.70 3.15 9.99
N ILE A 57 2.64 2.54 10.72
CA ILE A 57 2.84 2.78 12.16
C ILE A 57 3.29 4.22 12.42
N GLU A 58 4.28 4.72 11.67
CA GLU A 58 4.78 6.09 11.81
C GLU A 58 3.67 7.12 11.57
N THR A 59 2.84 6.91 10.56
CA THR A 59 1.73 7.83 10.26
C THR A 59 0.61 7.72 11.30
N SER A 60 0.28 6.52 11.76
CA SER A 60 -0.68 6.31 12.84
C SER A 60 -0.28 7.04 14.13
N ALA A 61 1.01 6.99 14.49
CA ALA A 61 1.54 7.68 15.67
C ALA A 61 1.42 9.21 15.55
N ARG A 62 1.66 9.78 14.35
CA ARG A 62 1.48 11.22 14.08
C ARG A 62 0.01 11.64 14.13
N PHE A 63 -0.89 10.78 13.67
CA PHE A 63 -2.32 11.06 13.69
C PHE A 63 -2.90 11.03 15.10
N GLY A 64 -2.51 10.03 15.92
CA GLY A 64 -2.97 9.91 17.32
C GLY A 64 -2.35 10.91 18.30
N GLY A 65 -1.34 11.67 17.88
CA GLY A 65 -0.75 12.77 18.65
C GLY A 65 -1.35 14.16 18.34
N LYS A 66 -2.35 14.23 17.45
CA LYS A 66 -3.21 15.41 17.26
C LYS A 66 -4.38 15.36 18.24
#